data_AF-A0A9E7GT62-F1
#
_entry.id   AF-A0A9E7GT62-F1
#
_cell.length_a   1.000
_cell.length_b   1.000
_cell.length_c   1.000
_cell.angle_alpha   90.00
_cell.angle_beta   90.00
_cell.angle_gamma   90.00
#
_symmetry.space_group_name_H-M   'P 1'
#
loop_
_entity.id
_entity.type
_entity.pdbx_description
1 polymer ?
#
loop_
_entity_poly.entity_id
_entity_poly.type
_entity_poly.pdbx_seq_one_letter_code
_entity_poly.pdbx_strand_id
1 'polypeptide(L)'
;MPETLYLTFHIIDQYLSKEKVSGTELPLVGINALLIASKYEESGPQKNIDYGDILRHAYTKEQMLAKERDIMKTLKWKLSVPTQFVFLVCFLKAAMCDKELEHMVFFLAELGLMHYSMITYWPSVAAASAVYAARSTLKRTPLWTQTLMHHTGYLEHQLRKCARQLVIFHPSAAESRLQAVYKKYSSTRFGAVALLPPATELLRSKEVTSS
;
A
#
# COMPACT_ATOMS: atom_id res chain seq x y z
N MET A 1 -3.78 -9.34 7.18
CA MET A 1 -4.92 -9.11 6.28
C MET A 1 -4.63 -7.84 5.50
N PRO A 2 -4.10 -7.97 4.28
CA PRO A 2 -3.70 -6.81 3.48
C PRO A 2 -4.90 -5.92 3.10
N GLU A 3 -6.07 -6.47 2.78
CA GLU A 3 -7.32 -5.75 2.46
C GLU A 3 -7.61 -4.62 3.46
N THR A 4 -7.69 -4.97 4.74
CA THR A 4 -7.91 -4.06 5.88
C THR A 4 -6.90 -2.92 5.90
N LEU A 5 -5.61 -3.20 5.65
CA LEU A 5 -4.55 -2.20 5.65
C LEU A 5 -4.78 -1.17 4.54
N TYR A 6 -5.02 -1.61 3.30
CA TYR A 6 -5.22 -0.70 2.18
C TYR A 6 -6.50 0.14 2.35
N LEU A 7 -7.57 -0.44 2.90
CA LEU A 7 -8.78 0.33 3.23
C LEU A 7 -8.52 1.33 4.37
N THR A 8 -7.71 0.99 5.36
CA THR A 8 -7.33 1.89 6.46
C THR A 8 -6.63 3.14 5.92
N PHE A 9 -5.62 2.96 5.06
CA PHE A 9 -4.93 4.09 4.41
C PHE A 9 -5.90 4.94 3.58
N HIS A 10 -6.79 4.30 2.81
CA HIS A 10 -7.81 5.01 2.06
C HIS A 10 -8.71 5.88 2.95
N ILE A 11 -9.19 5.34 4.08
CA ILE A 11 -10.04 6.07 5.04
C ILE A 11 -9.28 7.27 5.61
N ILE A 12 -8.02 7.08 6.03
CA ILE A 12 -7.18 8.15 6.58
C ILE A 12 -7.01 9.28 5.56
N ASP A 13 -6.57 8.95 4.34
CA ASP A 13 -6.31 9.95 3.30
C ASP A 13 -7.59 10.72 2.92
N GLN A 14 -8.70 10.01 2.74
CA GLN A 14 -9.98 10.66 2.40
C GLN A 14 -10.52 11.53 3.52
N TYR A 15 -10.34 11.12 4.77
CA TYR A 15 -10.76 11.92 5.93
C TYR A 15 -9.91 13.19 6.07
N LEU A 16 -8.57 13.05 6.04
CA LEU A 16 -7.63 14.17 6.16
C LEU A 16 -7.68 15.13 4.96
N SER A 17 -8.18 14.69 3.80
CA SER A 17 -8.43 15.59 2.66
C SER A 17 -9.60 16.56 2.87
N LYS A 18 -10.48 16.29 3.84
CA LYS A 18 -11.71 17.07 4.11
C LYS A 18 -11.69 17.76 5.47
N GLU A 19 -11.03 17.16 6.46
CA GLU A 19 -10.99 17.64 7.83
C GLU A 19 -9.58 18.08 8.23
N LYS A 20 -9.49 19.22 8.92
CA LYS A 20 -8.24 19.66 9.54
C LYS A 20 -8.13 18.99 10.91
N VAL A 21 -7.08 18.20 11.09
CA VAL A 21 -6.85 17.41 12.31
C VAL A 21 -5.55 17.86 12.96
N SER A 22 -5.56 18.03 14.28
CA SER A 22 -4.35 18.34 15.03
C SER A 22 -3.42 17.12 15.12
N GLY A 23 -2.10 17.34 15.24
CA GLY A 23 -1.13 16.24 15.30
C GLY A 23 -1.36 15.28 16.48
N THR A 24 -1.96 15.75 17.58
CA THR A 24 -2.31 14.95 18.76
C THR A 24 -3.54 14.06 18.55
N GLU A 25 -4.43 14.42 17.61
CA GLU A 25 -5.61 13.65 17.25
C GLU A 25 -5.36 12.68 16.08
N LEU A 26 -4.23 12.83 15.37
CA LEU A 26 -3.90 11.99 14.23
C LEU A 26 -3.83 10.48 14.59
N PRO A 27 -3.26 10.05 15.73
CA PRO A 27 -3.30 8.64 16.12
C PRO A 27 -4.73 8.15 16.37
N LEU A 28 -5.60 8.98 16.96
CA LEU A 28 -7.02 8.64 17.17
C LEU A 28 -7.73 8.41 15.83
N VAL A 29 -7.46 9.24 14.81
CA VAL A 29 -7.96 9.03 13.45
C VAL A 29 -7.44 7.71 12.88
N GLY A 30 -6.14 7.45 12.98
CA GLY A 30 -5.52 6.24 12.42
C GLY A 30 -6.10 4.95 13.02
N ILE A 31 -6.31 4.92 14.35
CA ILE A 31 -6.85 3.71 14.98
C ILE A 31 -8.34 3.55 14.68
N ASN A 32 -9.13 4.63 14.63
CA ASN A 32 -10.54 4.52 14.22
C ASN A 32 -10.68 4.12 12.75
N ALA A 33 -9.81 4.60 11.87
CA ALA A 33 -9.79 4.16 10.48
C ALA A 33 -9.51 2.66 10.36
N LEU A 34 -8.56 2.14 11.14
CA LEU A 34 -8.27 0.71 11.19
C LEU A 34 -9.45 -0.10 11.74
N LEU A 35 -10.09 0.38 12.80
CA LEU A 35 -11.27 -0.25 13.37
C LEU A 35 -12.43 -0.32 12.36
N ILE A 36 -12.70 0.78 11.65
CA ILE A 36 -13.72 0.83 10.60
C ILE A 36 -13.38 -0.15 9.48
N ALA A 37 -12.14 -0.14 8.99
CA ALA A 37 -11.70 -1.03 7.92
C ALA A 37 -11.84 -2.50 8.32
N SER A 38 -11.43 -2.87 9.53
CA SER A 38 -11.58 -4.24 10.01
C SER A 38 -13.04 -4.65 10.14
N LYS A 39 -13.91 -3.79 10.68
CA LYS A 39 -15.36 -4.08 10.75
C LYS A 39 -15.98 -4.31 9.36
N TYR A 40 -15.42 -3.68 8.33
CA TYR A 40 -15.93 -3.76 6.97
C TYR A 40 -15.40 -4.98 6.20
N GLU A 41 -14.10 -5.29 6.30
CA GLU A 41 -13.45 -6.36 5.52
C GLU A 41 -13.46 -7.73 6.22
N GLU A 42 -13.57 -7.78 7.55
CA GLU A 42 -13.43 -9.03 8.31
C GLU A 42 -14.80 -9.65 8.61
N SER A 43 -15.12 -10.76 7.95
CA SER A 43 -16.41 -11.49 8.12
C SER A 43 -16.57 -12.23 9.45
N GLY A 44 -15.68 -12.05 10.44
CA GLY A 44 -15.68 -12.82 11.69
C GLY A 44 -15.25 -11.99 12.91
N PRO A 45 -15.51 -12.48 14.14
CA PRO A 45 -15.07 -11.81 15.35
C PRO A 45 -13.53 -11.68 15.34
N GLN A 46 -13.04 -10.47 15.57
CA GLN A 46 -11.61 -10.09 15.58
C GLN A 46 -10.84 -10.88 16.66
N LYS A 47 -10.50 -12.16 16.38
CA LYS A 47 -9.97 -13.07 17.40
C LYS A 47 -8.53 -12.79 17.85
N ASN A 48 -7.78 -11.97 17.11
CA ASN A 48 -6.32 -11.93 17.26
C ASN A 48 -5.73 -10.54 17.55
N ILE A 49 -6.54 -9.48 17.62
CA ILE A 49 -6.07 -8.16 18.01
C ILE A 49 -7.04 -7.65 19.07
N ASP A 50 -6.61 -7.66 20.33
CA ASP A 50 -7.31 -6.90 21.37
C ASP A 50 -7.02 -5.42 21.14
N TYR A 51 -7.71 -4.87 20.14
CA TYR A 51 -7.74 -3.43 19.92
C TYR A 51 -8.12 -2.74 21.22
N GLY A 52 -8.98 -3.35 22.04
CA GLY A 52 -9.40 -2.83 23.34
C GLY A 52 -8.24 -2.55 24.29
N ASP A 53 -7.19 -3.37 24.36
CA ASP A 53 -6.04 -3.12 25.25
C ASP A 53 -5.09 -2.05 24.70
N ILE A 54 -4.85 -2.04 23.38
CA ILE A 54 -4.07 -0.98 22.71
C ILE A 54 -4.80 0.38 22.80
N LEU A 55 -6.13 0.34 22.74
CA LEU A 55 -7.02 1.52 22.74
C LEU A 55 -7.26 2.09 24.13
N ARG A 56 -7.46 1.22 25.14
CA ARG A 56 -7.86 1.62 26.49
C ARG A 56 -6.83 2.49 27.21
N HIS A 57 -5.55 2.42 26.81
CA HIS A 57 -4.48 3.17 27.47
C HIS A 57 -4.23 4.56 26.85
N ALA A 58 -4.79 4.86 25.67
CA ALA A 58 -4.57 6.13 24.97
C ALA A 58 -5.83 7.00 24.85
N TYR A 59 -7.02 6.39 24.67
CA TYR A 59 -8.26 7.13 24.41
C TYR A 59 -9.47 6.46 25.09
N THR A 60 -10.46 7.26 25.47
CA THR A 60 -11.69 6.73 26.06
C THR A 60 -12.59 6.13 24.99
N LYS A 61 -13.51 5.23 25.40
CA LYS A 61 -14.49 4.62 24.50
C LYS A 61 -15.36 5.67 23.82
N GLU A 62 -15.70 6.75 24.53
CA GLU A 62 -16.51 7.84 24.04
C GLU A 62 -15.79 8.63 22.95
N GLN A 63 -14.49 8.90 23.13
CA GLN A 63 -13.64 9.53 22.12
C GLN A 63 -13.54 8.69 20.85
N MET A 64 -13.34 7.38 21.01
CA MET A 64 -13.34 6.43 19.90
C MET A 64 -14.66 6.45 19.13
N LEU A 65 -15.79 6.25 19.82
CA LEU A 65 -17.11 6.25 19.19
C LEU A 65 -17.46 7.60 18.54
N ALA A 66 -17.03 8.71 19.14
CA ALA A 66 -17.21 10.03 18.57
C ALA A 66 -16.43 10.18 17.26
N LYS A 67 -15.15 9.80 17.25
CA LYS A 67 -14.31 9.90 16.05
C LYS A 67 -14.72 8.91 14.96
N GLU A 68 -15.14 7.71 15.33
CA GLU A 68 -15.71 6.74 14.38
C GLU A 68 -16.92 7.33 13.63
N ARG A 69 -17.88 7.89 14.37
CA ARG A 69 -19.07 8.53 13.76
C ARG A 69 -18.70 9.71 12.87
N ASP A 70 -17.72 10.49 13.29
CA ASP A 70 -17.21 11.65 12.56
C ASP A 70 -16.61 11.23 11.22
N ILE A 71 -15.68 10.27 11.22
CA ILE A 71 -15.08 9.70 10.01
C ILE A 71 -16.16 9.15 9.07
N MET A 72 -17.09 8.34 9.57
CA MET A 72 -18.15 7.75 8.74
C MET A 72 -19.06 8.79 8.09
N LYS A 73 -19.38 9.88 8.81
CA LYS A 73 -20.15 11.01 8.28
C LYS A 73 -19.38 11.76 7.19
N THR A 74 -18.10 12.08 7.43
CA THR A 74 -17.24 12.78 6.46
C THR A 74 -17.03 11.98 5.17
N LEU A 75 -16.98 10.65 5.27
CA LEU A 75 -16.92 9.74 4.12
C LEU A 75 -18.28 9.44 3.50
N LYS A 76 -19.38 9.96 4.07
CA LYS A 76 -20.76 9.68 3.62
C LYS A 76 -21.05 8.19 3.52
N TRP A 77 -20.47 7.39 4.43
CA TRP A 77 -20.61 5.93 4.47
C TRP A 77 -20.12 5.19 3.21
N LYS A 78 -19.31 5.85 2.36
CA LYS A 78 -18.76 5.24 1.14
C LYS A 78 -17.45 4.52 1.45
N LEU A 79 -17.55 3.26 1.88
CA LEU A 79 -16.40 2.38 2.12
C LEU A 79 -16.15 1.37 0.99
N SER A 80 -17.16 1.10 0.16
CA SER A 80 -17.06 0.19 -0.98
C SER A 80 -16.32 0.85 -2.15
N VAL A 81 -14.99 0.93 -2.04
CA VAL A 81 -14.11 1.54 -3.05
C VAL A 81 -13.06 0.54 -3.54
N PRO A 82 -12.63 0.62 -4.81
CA PRO A 82 -11.52 -0.19 -5.29
C PRO A 82 -10.20 0.35 -4.73
N THR A 83 -9.69 -0.27 -3.67
CA THR A 83 -8.36 0.04 -3.14
C THR A 83 -7.25 -0.51 -4.04
N GLN A 84 -6.01 -0.05 -3.85
CA GLN A 84 -4.84 -0.57 -4.58
C GLN A 84 -4.73 -2.09 -4.46
N PHE A 85 -5.16 -2.66 -3.33
CA PHE A 85 -5.14 -4.11 -3.08
C PHE A 85 -5.90 -4.91 -4.14
N VAL A 86 -7.11 -4.48 -4.51
CA VAL A 86 -7.94 -5.19 -5.49
C VAL A 86 -7.21 -5.30 -6.83
N PHE A 87 -6.56 -4.21 -7.26
CA PHE A 87 -5.75 -4.20 -8.48
C PHE A 87 -4.50 -5.07 -8.34
N LEU A 88 -3.81 -5.07 -7.19
CA LEU A 88 -2.66 -5.94 -6.95
C LEU A 88 -3.01 -7.42 -7.14
N VAL A 89 -4.12 -7.88 -6.55
CA VAL A 89 -4.57 -9.27 -6.69
C VAL A 89 -4.87 -9.62 -8.15
N CYS A 90 -5.54 -8.75 -8.88
CA CYS A 90 -5.84 -8.96 -10.31
C CYS A 90 -4.55 -8.99 -11.15
N PHE A 91 -3.64 -8.05 -10.94
CA PHE A 91 -2.44 -7.91 -11.75
C PHE A 91 -1.38 -8.97 -11.46
N LEU A 92 -1.32 -9.47 -10.22
CA LEU A 92 -0.49 -10.62 -9.86
C LEU A 92 -0.92 -11.90 -10.60
N LYS A 93 -2.23 -12.14 -10.72
CA LYS A 93 -2.77 -13.24 -11.54
C LYS A 93 -2.36 -13.09 -13.01
N ALA A 94 -2.50 -11.90 -13.58
CA ALA A 94 -2.07 -11.62 -14.96
C ALA A 94 -0.55 -11.72 -15.15
N ALA A 95 0.24 -11.46 -14.11
CA ALA A 95 1.70 -11.62 -14.12
C ALA A 95 2.16 -13.08 -14.08
N MET A 96 1.24 -14.04 -13.90
CA MET A 96 1.55 -15.45 -13.62
C MET A 96 2.53 -15.58 -12.45
N CYS A 97 2.26 -14.88 -11.35
CA CYS A 97 3.21 -14.73 -10.27
C CYS A 97 3.52 -16.05 -9.54
N ASP A 98 4.78 -16.23 -9.20
CA ASP A 98 5.21 -17.14 -8.13
C ASP A 98 5.20 -16.40 -6.78
N LYS A 99 5.48 -17.14 -5.69
CA LYS A 99 5.47 -16.56 -4.34
C LYS A 99 6.54 -15.50 -4.12
N GLU A 100 7.68 -15.60 -4.78
CA GLU A 100 8.74 -14.59 -4.69
C GLU A 100 8.27 -13.26 -5.30
N LEU A 101 7.67 -13.30 -6.51
CA LEU A 101 7.11 -12.12 -7.15
C LEU A 101 5.96 -11.53 -6.34
N GLU A 102 5.05 -12.37 -5.83
CA GLU A 102 3.95 -11.94 -4.96
C GLU A 102 4.47 -11.16 -3.75
N HIS A 103 5.45 -11.71 -3.02
CA HIS A 103 6.03 -11.04 -1.86
C HIS A 103 6.75 -9.74 -2.21
N MET A 104 7.53 -9.71 -3.30
CA MET A 104 8.22 -8.50 -3.74
C MET A 104 7.24 -7.39 -4.14
N VAL A 105 6.15 -7.75 -4.83
CA VAL A 105 5.10 -6.80 -5.21
C VAL A 105 4.43 -6.19 -3.98
N PHE A 106 4.06 -7.02 -3.00
CA PHE A 106 3.45 -6.51 -1.77
C PHE A 106 4.43 -5.69 -0.93
N PHE A 107 5.72 -6.06 -0.89
CA PHE A 107 6.75 -5.27 -0.23
C PHE A 107 6.83 -3.85 -0.82
N LEU A 108 6.97 -3.73 -2.13
CA LEU A 108 7.05 -2.43 -2.80
C LEU A 108 5.74 -1.64 -2.66
N ALA A 109 4.59 -2.29 -2.80
CA ALA A 109 3.29 -1.63 -2.65
C ALA A 109 3.07 -1.08 -1.22
N GLU A 110 3.36 -1.88 -0.18
CA GLU A 110 3.25 -1.43 1.21
C GLU A 110 4.30 -0.35 1.54
N LEU A 111 5.49 -0.42 0.95
CA LEU A 111 6.48 0.65 1.08
C LEU A 111 5.99 1.96 0.44
N GLY A 112 5.27 1.86 -0.69
CA GLY A 112 4.60 2.97 -1.34
C GLY A 112 3.54 3.64 -0.46
N LEU A 113 2.73 2.86 0.26
CA LEU A 113 1.73 3.40 1.21
C LEU A 113 2.35 4.29 2.29
N MET A 114 3.59 4.01 2.70
CA MET A 114 4.29 4.79 3.71
C MET A 114 4.79 6.17 3.21
N HIS A 115 4.72 6.44 1.91
CA HIS A 115 5.25 7.64 1.29
C HIS A 115 4.15 8.51 0.68
N TYR A 116 3.97 9.70 1.23
CA TYR A 116 2.93 10.65 0.81
C TYR A 116 2.96 10.98 -0.69
N SER A 117 4.14 10.97 -1.34
CA SER A 117 4.27 11.22 -2.78
C SER A 117 3.48 10.24 -3.66
N MET A 118 3.16 9.05 -3.13
CA MET A 118 2.40 8.03 -3.85
C MET A 118 0.91 8.36 -3.98
N ILE A 119 0.37 9.28 -3.17
CA ILE A 119 -1.04 9.70 -3.23
C ILE A 119 -1.42 10.33 -4.57
N THR A 120 -0.42 10.78 -5.34
CA THR A 120 -0.60 11.41 -6.65
C THR A 120 -0.96 10.42 -7.76
N TYR A 121 -0.80 9.11 -7.53
CA TYR A 121 -1.12 8.08 -8.52
C TYR A 121 -2.46 7.41 -8.24
N TRP A 122 -3.12 7.02 -9.32
CA TRP A 122 -4.29 6.15 -9.24
C TRP A 122 -3.91 4.80 -8.60
N PRO A 123 -4.79 4.19 -7.78
CA PRO A 123 -4.51 2.89 -7.16
C PRO A 123 -4.12 1.79 -8.15
N SER A 124 -4.74 1.79 -9.34
CA SER A 124 -4.40 0.88 -10.43
C SER A 124 -2.99 1.11 -11.00
N VAL A 125 -2.59 2.38 -11.19
CA VAL A 125 -1.23 2.72 -11.66
C VAL A 125 -0.19 2.32 -10.61
N ALA A 126 -0.45 2.60 -9.32
CA ALA A 126 0.44 2.19 -8.23
C ALA A 126 0.59 0.67 -8.16
N ALA A 127 -0.50 -0.09 -8.30
CA ALA A 127 -0.47 -1.55 -8.34
C ALA A 127 0.31 -2.09 -9.55
N ALA A 128 0.02 -1.62 -10.76
CA ALA A 128 0.73 -2.05 -11.98
C ALA A 128 2.22 -1.69 -11.92
N SER A 129 2.55 -0.52 -11.37
CA SER A 129 3.93 -0.07 -11.19
C SER A 129 4.69 -0.89 -10.15
N ALA A 130 4.02 -1.36 -9.09
CA ALA A 130 4.61 -2.30 -8.14
C ALA A 130 4.93 -3.65 -8.80
N VAL A 131 4.04 -4.17 -9.65
CA VAL A 131 4.30 -5.38 -10.46
C VAL A 131 5.50 -5.18 -11.39
N TYR A 132 5.53 -4.06 -12.13
CA TYR A 132 6.63 -3.75 -13.05
C TYR A 132 7.98 -3.59 -12.31
N ALA A 133 8.00 -2.84 -11.21
CA ALA A 133 9.19 -2.67 -10.37
C ALA A 133 9.67 -4.00 -9.78
N ALA A 134 8.77 -4.82 -9.24
CA ALA A 134 9.11 -6.13 -8.67
C ALA A 134 9.69 -7.09 -9.72
N ARG A 135 9.10 -7.13 -10.93
CA ARG A 135 9.64 -7.92 -12.04
C ARG A 135 11.05 -7.45 -12.43
N SER A 136 11.31 -6.15 -12.39
CA SER A 136 12.65 -5.61 -12.63
C SER A 136 13.64 -5.98 -11.51
N THR A 137 13.25 -5.85 -10.25
CA THR A 137 14.08 -6.25 -9.09
C THR A 137 14.46 -7.73 -9.15
N LEU A 138 13.51 -8.58 -9.55
CA LEU A 138 13.69 -10.04 -9.69
C LEU A 138 14.22 -10.46 -11.08
N LYS A 139 14.61 -9.51 -11.93
CA LYS A 139 15.16 -9.75 -13.28
C LYS A 139 14.27 -10.66 -14.16
N ARG A 140 12.95 -10.53 -14.05
CA ARG A 140 11.97 -11.30 -14.83
C ARG A 140 11.79 -10.67 -16.21
N THR A 141 12.24 -11.36 -17.25
CA THR A 141 12.14 -10.91 -18.64
C THR A 141 11.03 -11.66 -19.39
N PRO A 142 10.24 -10.99 -20.26
CA PRO A 142 10.18 -9.53 -20.42
C PRO A 142 9.56 -8.84 -19.18
N LEU A 143 9.99 -7.60 -18.90
CA LEU A 143 9.55 -6.83 -17.71
C LEU A 143 8.04 -6.57 -17.73
N TRP A 144 7.50 -6.21 -18.89
CA TRP A 144 6.08 -5.97 -19.11
C TRP A 144 5.59 -6.84 -20.28
N THR A 145 4.71 -7.81 -19.99
CA THR A 145 4.28 -8.81 -20.96
C THR A 145 3.02 -8.36 -21.73
N GLN A 146 2.73 -8.98 -22.87
CA GLN A 146 1.48 -8.73 -23.60
C GLN A 146 0.25 -9.02 -22.74
N THR A 147 0.30 -10.08 -21.93
CA THR A 147 -0.75 -10.44 -20.98
C THR A 147 -0.97 -9.33 -19.94
N LEU A 148 0.10 -8.77 -19.38
CA LEU A 148 0.02 -7.65 -18.44
C LEU A 148 -0.57 -6.41 -19.11
N MET A 149 -0.12 -6.05 -20.31
CA MET A 149 -0.71 -4.93 -21.06
C MET A 149 -2.20 -5.14 -21.32
N HIS A 150 -2.60 -6.35 -21.73
CA HIS A 150 -3.99 -6.68 -22.03
C HIS A 150 -4.90 -6.58 -20.79
N HIS A 151 -4.49 -7.13 -19.65
CA HIS A 151 -5.33 -7.17 -18.44
C HIS A 151 -5.27 -5.88 -17.61
N THR A 152 -4.19 -5.10 -17.70
CA THR A 152 -4.04 -3.84 -16.95
C THR A 152 -4.48 -2.62 -17.76
N GLY A 153 -4.42 -2.70 -19.09
CA GLY A 153 -4.62 -1.57 -20.00
C GLY A 153 -3.45 -0.57 -20.03
N TYR A 154 -2.35 -0.82 -19.30
CA TYR A 154 -1.22 0.09 -19.22
C TYR A 154 -0.05 -0.32 -20.11
N LEU A 155 0.54 0.68 -20.75
CA LEU A 155 1.82 0.58 -21.45
C LEU A 155 2.97 0.84 -20.48
N GLU A 156 4.13 0.27 -20.78
CA GLU A 156 5.31 0.35 -19.91
C GLU A 156 5.68 1.79 -19.53
N HIS A 157 5.70 2.70 -20.50
CA HIS A 157 6.09 4.10 -20.28
C HIS A 157 5.18 4.83 -19.28
N GLN A 158 3.91 4.42 -19.14
CA GLN A 158 2.96 5.00 -18.21
C GLN A 158 3.25 4.62 -16.76
N LEU A 159 3.98 3.51 -16.55
CA LEU A 159 4.29 2.96 -15.22
C LEU A 159 5.66 3.38 -14.72
N ARG A 160 6.59 3.73 -15.62
CA ARG A 160 8.00 4.02 -15.28
C ARG A 160 8.16 5.05 -14.17
N LYS A 161 7.41 6.16 -14.19
CA LYS A 161 7.54 7.23 -13.20
C LYS A 161 7.22 6.73 -11.77
N CYS A 162 6.07 6.07 -11.62
CA CYS A 162 5.65 5.51 -10.33
C CYS A 162 6.55 4.35 -9.90
N ALA A 163 6.94 3.48 -10.82
CA ALA A 163 7.84 2.36 -10.53
C ALA A 163 9.21 2.83 -10.04
N ARG A 164 9.78 3.88 -10.66
CA ARG A 164 11.03 4.49 -10.21
C ARG A 164 10.94 5.00 -8.78
N GLN A 165 9.83 5.63 -8.39
CA GLN A 165 9.65 6.09 -7.01
C GLN A 165 9.62 4.93 -6.01
N LEU A 166 8.90 3.84 -6.32
CA LEU A 166 8.90 2.64 -5.49
C LEU A 166 10.32 2.06 -5.30
N VAL A 167 11.12 2.03 -6.36
CA VAL A 167 12.52 1.56 -6.31
C VAL A 167 13.40 2.51 -5.50
N ILE A 168 13.17 3.83 -5.55
CA ILE A 168 13.90 4.82 -4.75
C ILE A 168 13.67 4.63 -3.25
N PHE A 169 12.47 4.23 -2.84
CA PHE A 169 12.16 4.03 -1.42
C PHE A 169 12.85 2.79 -0.84
N HIS A 170 13.15 1.78 -1.66
CA HIS A 170 13.68 0.49 -1.21
C HIS A 170 15.03 0.61 -0.47
N PRO A 171 16.08 1.25 -1.01
CA PRO A 171 17.35 1.41 -0.28
C PRO A 171 17.18 2.07 1.10
N SER A 172 16.34 3.11 1.18
CA SER A 172 16.13 3.88 2.42
C SER A 172 15.23 3.15 3.42
N ALA A 173 14.58 2.05 3.03
CA ALA A 173 13.65 1.32 3.91
C ALA A 173 14.35 0.70 5.13
N ALA A 174 15.61 0.28 4.99
CA ALA A 174 16.41 -0.28 6.08
C ALA A 174 16.80 0.76 7.13
N GLU A 175 17.03 2.00 6.72
CA GLU A 175 17.53 3.09 7.57
C GLU A 175 16.40 4.02 8.07
N SER A 176 15.20 3.90 7.50
CA SER A 176 14.03 4.68 7.90
C SER A 176 13.67 4.48 9.38
N ARG A 177 13.10 5.50 10.02
CA ARG A 177 12.52 5.37 11.37
C ARG A 177 11.34 4.40 11.39
N LEU A 178 10.64 4.24 10.26
CA LEU A 178 9.45 3.40 10.12
C LEU A 178 9.80 2.06 9.46
N GLN A 179 10.51 1.19 10.18
CA GLN A 179 11.03 -0.09 9.65
C GLN A 179 10.03 -1.24 9.62
N ALA A 180 8.76 -1.04 10.00
CA ALA A 180 7.81 -2.13 10.18
C ALA A 180 7.61 -2.98 8.90
N VAL A 181 7.45 -2.31 7.75
CA VAL A 181 7.34 -2.96 6.44
C VAL A 181 8.64 -3.69 6.09
N TYR A 182 9.79 -3.03 6.24
CA TYR A 182 11.08 -3.65 5.95
C TYR A 182 11.29 -4.92 6.79
N LYS A 183 11.11 -4.85 8.12
CA LYS A 183 11.25 -6.00 9.02
C LYS A 183 10.28 -7.14 8.69
N LYS A 184 9.03 -6.82 8.32
CA LYS A 184 8.04 -7.82 7.88
C LYS A 184 8.56 -8.59 6.67
N TYR A 185 9.01 -7.90 5.63
CA TYR A 185 9.45 -8.53 4.37
C TYR A 185 10.91 -9.02 4.38
N SER A 186 11.68 -8.73 5.42
CA SER A 186 12.98 -9.36 5.69
C SER A 186 12.86 -10.75 6.31
N SER A 187 11.68 -11.11 6.82
CA SER A 187 11.43 -12.46 7.37
C SER A 187 11.43 -13.52 6.27
N THR A 188 11.93 -14.72 6.60
CA THR A 188 11.88 -15.91 5.73
C THR A 188 10.46 -16.29 5.33
N ARG A 189 9.45 -15.96 6.14
CA ARG A 189 8.03 -16.13 5.81
C ARG A 189 7.64 -15.43 4.50
N PHE A 190 8.29 -14.31 4.20
CA PHE A 190 8.06 -13.52 3.00
C PHE A 190 9.22 -13.65 2.00
N GLY A 191 10.01 -14.72 2.09
CA GLY A 191 11.15 -14.97 1.20
C GLY A 191 12.31 -13.99 1.37
N ALA A 192 12.34 -13.21 2.46
CA ALA A 192 13.34 -12.17 2.71
C ALA A 192 13.52 -11.17 1.55
N VAL A 193 12.46 -10.92 0.77
CA VAL A 193 12.48 -10.09 -0.44
C VAL A 193 12.97 -8.66 -0.19
N ALA A 194 12.79 -8.13 1.02
CA ALA A 194 13.29 -6.80 1.37
C ALA A 194 14.83 -6.69 1.35
N LEU A 195 15.54 -7.83 1.54
CA LEU A 195 17.00 -7.90 1.53
C LEU A 195 17.60 -7.98 0.11
N LEU A 196 16.77 -8.19 -0.91
CA LEU A 196 17.22 -8.24 -2.29
C LEU A 196 17.65 -6.84 -2.77
N PRO A 197 18.63 -6.73 -3.68
CA PRO A 197 19.09 -5.45 -4.18
C PRO A 197 17.99 -4.78 -5.02
N PRO A 198 17.78 -3.45 -4.89
CA PRO A 198 16.78 -2.73 -5.66
C PRO A 198 17.11 -2.71 -7.17
N ALA A 199 16.08 -2.54 -8.00
CA ALA A 199 16.18 -2.46 -9.45
C ALA A 199 16.90 -1.19 -9.97
N THR A 200 18.23 -1.14 -9.80
CA THR A 200 19.04 0.03 -10.19
C THR A 200 18.95 0.40 -11.68
N GLU A 201 18.60 -0.53 -12.56
CA GLU A 201 18.38 -0.28 -13.99
C GLU A 201 17.24 0.71 -14.24
N LEU A 202 16.15 0.63 -13.47
CA LEU A 202 15.03 1.57 -13.59
C LEU A 202 15.44 2.99 -13.20
N LEU A 203 16.42 3.15 -12.30
CA LEU A 203 16.93 4.44 -11.88
C LEU A 203 17.83 5.10 -12.92
N ARG A 204 18.48 4.31 -13.79
CA ARG A 204 19.43 4.79 -14.81
C ARG A 204 18.77 5.31 -16.09
N SER A 205 17.49 4.99 -16.32
CA SER A 205 16.77 5.46 -17.51
C SER A 205 16.55 6.98 -17.46
N LYS A 206 17.32 7.73 -18.24
CA LYS A 206 17.08 9.16 -18.48
C LYS A 206 15.74 9.33 -19.19
N GLU A 207 14.96 10.32 -18.76
CA GLU A 207 13.76 10.74 -19.49
C GLU A 207 14.19 11.13 -20.90
N VAL A 208 13.74 10.36 -21.91
CA VAL A 208 13.79 10.81 -23.29
C VAL A 208 12.72 11.90 -23.38
N THR A 209 13.13 13.14 -23.14
CA THR A 209 12.34 14.32 -23.46
C THR A 209 12.16 14.37 -24.97
N SER A 210 11.00 13.96 -25.48
CA SER A 210 10.61 14.30 -26.85
C SER A 210 10.47 15.81 -26.92
N SER A 211 11.42 16.44 -27.61
CA SER A 211 11.33 17.84 -28.06
C SER A 211 10.29 17.97 -29.17
#